data_AF-A0A2N0UK34-F1
#
_entry.id   AF-A0A2N0UK34-F1
#
_cell.length_a   1.000
_cell.length_b   1.000
_cell.length_c   1.000
_cell.angle_alpha   90.00
_cell.angle_beta   90.00
_cell.angle_gamma   90.00
#
_symmetry.space_group_name_H-M   'P 1'
#
loop_
_entity.id
_entity.type
_entity.pdbx_description
1 polymer ?
#
loop_
_entity_poly.entity_id
_entity_poly.type
_entity_poly.pdbx_seq_one_letter_code
_entity_poly.pdbx_strand_id
1 'polypeptide(L)'
;MNLTEKISYIRGLCDGLELDESKPEVKVINAIVDLLDDMAFEVSDMEELYDELSAQVDEIDQDLADVESDVYDDEDYDIEDYDDEDDDYDFDDEENPFYEVTCDSCGQKLNVSEDVLLEGEIECPNCGENLEFDFSNLFSDEEDDDCDVDCASCGGCSDTEE
;
A
#
# COMPACT_ATOMS: atom_id res chain seq x y z
N MET A 1 27.49 -16.27 15.95
CA MET A 1 28.56 -15.65 15.17
C MET A 1 28.00 -14.40 14.55
N ASN A 2 28.36 -13.24 15.09
CA ASN A 2 27.91 -11.95 14.60
C ASN A 2 28.56 -11.65 13.23
N LEU A 3 27.98 -10.75 12.43
CA LEU A 3 28.45 -10.47 11.06
C LEU A 3 29.91 -10.02 11.05
N THR A 4 30.29 -9.21 12.04
CA THR A 4 31.64 -8.71 12.30
C THR A 4 32.66 -9.84 12.54
N GLU A 5 32.27 -10.92 13.21
CA GLU A 5 33.14 -12.08 13.44
C GLU A 5 33.37 -12.87 12.14
N LYS A 6 32.34 -12.96 11.29
CA LYS A 6 32.42 -13.66 10.01
C LYS A 6 33.31 -12.91 9.02
N ILE A 7 33.18 -11.58 8.92
CA ILE A 7 34.03 -10.80 8.03
C ILE A 7 35.47 -10.76 8.52
N SER A 8 35.70 -10.67 9.84
CA SER A 8 37.04 -10.81 10.43
C SER A 8 37.70 -12.14 10.09
N TYR A 9 36.92 -13.23 10.11
CA TYR A 9 37.40 -14.55 9.69
C TYR A 9 37.75 -14.60 8.20
N ILE A 10 36.90 -14.02 7.33
CA ILE A 10 37.16 -13.94 5.88
C ILE A 10 38.41 -13.10 5.59
N ARG A 11 38.58 -11.97 6.27
CA ARG A 11 39.76 -11.10 6.16
C ARG A 11 41.04 -11.88 6.51
N GLY A 12 41.02 -12.64 7.60
CA GLY A 12 42.13 -13.51 7.97
C GLY A 12 42.43 -14.63 6.94
N LEU A 13 41.41 -15.17 6.28
CA LEU A 13 41.60 -16.12 5.18
C LEU A 13 42.20 -15.45 3.93
N CYS A 14 41.76 -14.23 3.60
CA CYS A 14 42.29 -13.44 2.50
C CYS A 14 43.77 -13.10 2.72
N ASP A 15 44.15 -12.71 3.94
CA ASP A 15 45.55 -12.43 4.30
C ASP A 15 46.43 -13.69 4.19
N GLY A 16 45.88 -14.86 4.55
CA GLY A 16 46.58 -16.14 4.48
C GLY A 16 46.78 -16.70 3.06
N LEU A 17 46.14 -16.11 2.04
CA LEU A 17 46.28 -16.53 0.64
C LEU A 17 47.52 -15.92 -0.05
N GLU A 18 48.23 -15.00 0.60
CA GLU A 18 49.44 -14.33 0.09
C GLU A 18 49.25 -13.81 -1.36
N LEU A 19 48.10 -13.18 -1.63
CA LEU A 19 47.75 -12.69 -2.95
C LEU A 19 48.61 -11.50 -3.37
N ASP A 20 48.94 -11.43 -4.66
CA ASP A 20 49.72 -10.32 -5.22
C ASP A 20 48.86 -9.07 -5.39
N GLU A 21 48.99 -8.11 -4.47
CA GLU A 21 48.25 -6.82 -4.45
C GLU A 21 48.42 -5.97 -5.72
N SER A 22 49.44 -6.25 -6.54
CA SER A 22 49.62 -5.53 -7.80
C SER A 22 48.57 -5.92 -8.86
N LYS A 23 47.98 -7.11 -8.74
CA LYS A 23 47.00 -7.62 -9.70
C LYS A 23 45.65 -6.94 -9.54
N PRO A 24 44.99 -6.58 -10.66
CA PRO A 24 43.70 -5.88 -10.62
C PRO A 24 42.61 -6.70 -9.91
N GLU A 25 42.63 -8.03 -10.01
CA GLU A 25 41.65 -8.90 -9.35
C GLU A 25 41.77 -8.84 -7.83
N VAL A 26 42.99 -8.74 -7.29
CA VAL A 26 43.23 -8.68 -5.84
C VAL A 26 42.75 -7.35 -5.26
N LYS A 27 42.89 -6.26 -6.02
CA LYS A 27 42.33 -4.95 -5.63
C LYS A 27 40.81 -4.98 -5.52
N VAL A 28 40.14 -5.67 -6.45
CA VAL A 28 38.68 -5.85 -6.41
C VAL A 28 38.28 -6.68 -5.19
N ILE A 29 38.98 -7.78 -4.92
CA ILE A 29 38.70 -8.63 -3.75
C ILE A 29 38.85 -7.84 -2.45
N ASN A 30 39.94 -7.08 -2.28
CA ASN A 30 40.14 -6.26 -1.08
C ASN A 30 39.04 -5.20 -0.92
N ALA A 31 38.65 -4.54 -2.01
CA ALA A 31 37.54 -3.58 -1.97
C ALA A 31 36.20 -4.23 -1.58
N ILE A 32 35.94 -5.47 -2.02
CA ILE A 32 34.75 -6.23 -1.61
C ILE A 32 34.82 -6.60 -0.12
N VAL A 33 35.99 -7.03 0.36
CA VAL A 33 36.17 -7.38 1.78
C VAL A 33 35.97 -6.14 2.66
N ASP A 34 36.54 -5.00 2.28
CA ASP A 34 36.35 -3.74 3.02
C ASP A 34 34.88 -3.30 3.01
N LEU A 35 34.19 -3.37 1.87
CA LEU A 35 32.76 -3.07 1.81
C LEU A 35 31.93 -3.98 2.72
N LEU A 36 32.24 -5.28 2.74
CA LEU A 36 31.54 -6.23 3.62
C LEU A 36 31.85 -5.99 5.10
N ASP A 37 33.01 -5.41 5.42
CA ASP A 37 33.39 -5.02 6.79
C ASP A 37 32.54 -3.83 7.22
N ASP A 38 32.47 -2.79 6.40
CA ASP A 38 31.60 -1.62 6.63
C ASP A 38 30.13 -2.04 6.79
N MET A 39 29.64 -2.91 5.89
CA MET A 39 28.27 -3.44 5.99
C MET A 39 28.04 -4.24 7.28
N ALA A 40 29.05 -4.95 7.78
CA ALA A 40 28.92 -5.69 9.02
C ALA A 40 28.75 -4.77 10.24
N PHE A 41 29.43 -3.63 10.26
CA PHE A 41 29.25 -2.62 11.30
C PHE A 41 27.88 -1.93 11.20
N GLU A 42 27.53 -1.42 10.02
CA GLU A 42 26.25 -0.73 9.82
C GLU A 42 25.03 -1.61 10.14
N VAL A 43 25.09 -2.91 9.81
CA VAL A 43 24.01 -3.85 10.16
C VAL A 43 23.94 -4.07 11.67
N SER A 44 25.08 -4.19 12.36
CA SER A 44 25.08 -4.32 13.83
C SER A 44 24.53 -3.07 14.52
N ASP A 45 24.90 -1.87 14.05
CA ASP A 45 24.37 -0.62 14.58
C ASP A 45 22.85 -0.52 14.32
N MET A 46 22.38 -0.99 13.16
CA MET A 46 20.95 -1.05 12.84
C MET A 46 20.18 -2.04 13.72
N GLU A 47 20.77 -3.18 14.09
CA GLU A 47 20.16 -4.13 15.03
C GLU A 47 19.94 -3.48 16.40
N GLU A 48 20.91 -2.71 16.90
CA GLU A 48 20.77 -1.98 18.18
C GLU A 48 19.65 -0.92 18.13
N LEU A 49 19.59 -0.15 17.03
CA LEU A 49 18.52 0.84 16.82
C LEU A 49 17.14 0.19 16.69
N TYR A 50 17.06 -1.00 16.10
CA TYR A 50 15.81 -1.75 15.99
C TYR A 50 15.32 -2.24 17.35
N ASP A 51 16.23 -2.73 18.20
CA ASP A 51 15.90 -3.12 19.58
C ASP A 51 15.40 -1.90 20.39
N GLU A 52 16.04 -0.73 20.24
CA GLU A 52 15.58 0.52 20.87
C GLU A 52 14.20 0.95 20.36
N LEU A 53 13.96 0.88 19.05
CA LEU A 53 12.66 1.18 18.45
C LEU A 53 11.58 0.22 18.96
N SER A 54 11.88 -1.08 19.08
CA SER A 54 10.94 -2.06 19.62
C SER A 54 10.54 -1.69 21.05
N ALA A 55 11.49 -1.29 21.89
CA ALA A 55 11.19 -0.86 23.26
C ALA A 55 10.31 0.39 23.31
N GLN A 56 10.51 1.35 22.39
CA GLN A 56 9.63 2.53 22.29
C GLN A 56 8.22 2.16 21.84
N VAL A 57 8.06 1.18 20.97
CA VAL A 57 6.72 0.70 20.56
C VAL A 57 6.00 0.03 21.74
N ASP A 58 6.71 -0.75 22.56
CA ASP A 58 6.13 -1.34 23.77
C ASP A 58 5.72 -0.25 24.79
N GLU A 59 6.48 0.84 24.91
CA GLU A 59 6.13 2.00 25.73
C GLU A 59 4.86 2.69 25.23
N ILE A 60 4.73 2.89 23.92
CA ILE A 60 3.54 3.47 23.30
C ILE A 60 2.31 2.57 23.53
N ASP A 61 2.45 1.25 23.38
CA ASP A 61 1.35 0.30 23.61
C ASP A 61 0.85 0.38 25.07
N GLN A 62 1.78 0.46 26.02
CA GLN A 62 1.42 0.63 27.43
C GLN A 62 0.72 1.97 27.69
N ASP A 63 1.27 3.08 27.17
CA ASP A 63 0.66 4.40 27.33
C ASP A 63 -0.75 4.47 26.74
N LEU A 64 -0.97 3.81 25.59
CA LEU A 64 -2.29 3.70 24.98
C LEU A 64 -3.26 2.88 25.84
N ALA A 65 -2.81 1.76 26.42
CA ALA A 65 -3.63 0.97 27.34
C ALA A 65 -4.05 1.78 28.58
N ASP A 66 -3.15 2.61 29.13
CA ASP A 66 -3.47 3.50 30.25
C ASP A 66 -4.52 4.54 29.85
N VAL A 67 -4.41 5.14 28.66
CA VAL A 67 -5.42 6.07 28.11
C VAL A 67 -6.76 5.38 27.87
N GLU A 68 -6.74 4.17 27.32
CA GLU A 68 -7.96 3.38 27.11
C GLU A 68 -8.68 3.11 28.42
N SER A 69 -7.95 2.76 29.48
CA SER A 69 -8.54 2.59 30.81
C SER A 69 -9.13 3.90 31.35
N ASP A 70 -8.39 5.01 31.28
CA ASP A 70 -8.88 6.32 31.76
C ASP A 70 -10.11 6.83 30.99
N VAL A 71 -10.28 6.47 29.71
CA VAL A 71 -11.36 6.98 28.84
C VAL A 71 -12.55 6.00 28.75
N TYR A 72 -12.30 4.70 28.73
CA TYR A 72 -13.30 3.67 28.48
C TYR A 72 -13.62 2.78 29.69
N ASP A 73 -12.76 2.67 30.72
CA ASP A 73 -13.05 1.89 31.95
C ASP A 73 -13.76 2.71 33.05
N ASP A 74 -14.07 4.00 32.83
CA ASP A 74 -15.00 4.73 33.69
C ASP A 74 -16.42 4.20 33.42
N GLU A 75 -16.76 3.09 34.11
CA GLU A 75 -18.06 2.40 34.19
C GLU A 75 -19.19 3.28 34.78
N ASP A 76 -19.20 4.58 34.49
CA ASP A 76 -20.30 5.53 34.79
C ASP A 76 -20.94 6.08 33.50
N TYR A 77 -20.55 5.57 32.32
CA TYR A 77 -21.45 5.57 31.17
C TYR A 77 -22.31 4.30 31.24
N ASP A 78 -23.46 4.41 31.91
CA ASP A 78 -24.60 3.51 31.77
C ASP A 78 -24.91 3.32 30.26
N ILE A 79 -24.23 2.40 29.60
CA ILE A 79 -24.74 1.71 28.43
C ILE A 79 -25.78 0.74 28.99
N GLU A 80 -26.94 1.30 29.37
CA GLU A 80 -28.14 0.51 29.58
C GLU A 80 -28.44 -0.22 28.28
N ASP A 81 -28.32 -1.55 28.30
CA ASP A 81 -29.17 -2.50 27.59
C ASP A 81 -29.78 -1.97 26.27
N TYR A 82 -28.93 -1.73 25.28
CA TYR A 82 -29.40 -1.92 23.90
C TYR A 82 -29.27 -3.41 23.61
N ASP A 83 -30.39 -4.10 23.91
CA ASP A 83 -30.70 -5.45 23.48
C ASP A 83 -30.14 -5.72 22.07
N ASP A 84 -29.34 -6.77 22.01
CA ASP A 84 -28.80 -7.46 20.85
C ASP A 84 -29.93 -8.16 20.04
N GLU A 85 -30.83 -7.36 19.46
CA GLU A 85 -31.76 -7.75 18.40
C GLU A 85 -31.88 -6.63 17.33
N ASP A 86 -30.75 -6.14 16.82
CA ASP A 86 -30.69 -5.66 15.43
C ASP A 86 -29.26 -5.83 14.90
N ASP A 87 -29.01 -7.04 14.39
CA ASP A 87 -27.88 -7.40 13.52
C ASP A 87 -28.07 -6.72 12.14
N ASP A 88 -28.23 -5.40 12.15
CA ASP A 88 -28.25 -4.52 10.98
C ASP A 88 -27.42 -3.28 11.32
N TYR A 89 -26.13 -3.50 11.59
CA TYR A 89 -25.12 -2.47 11.36
C TYR A 89 -25.05 -2.20 9.86
N ASP A 90 -26.09 -1.57 9.33
CA ASP A 90 -25.97 -0.72 8.16
C ASP A 90 -25.10 0.43 8.64
N PHE A 91 -23.79 0.28 8.42
CA PHE A 91 -22.89 1.43 8.40
C PHE A 91 -23.39 2.27 7.23
N ASP A 92 -24.32 3.16 7.57
CA ASP A 92 -24.92 4.13 6.68
C ASP A 92 -23.82 5.10 6.25
N ASP A 93 -22.97 4.63 5.34
CA ASP A 93 -22.19 5.41 4.39
C ASP A 93 -23.14 6.01 3.32
N GLU A 94 -24.45 6.07 3.60
CA GLU A 94 -25.48 6.70 2.79
C GLU A 94 -25.33 8.24 2.76
N GLU A 95 -24.50 8.82 3.63
CA GLU A 95 -24.21 10.26 3.55
C GLU A 95 -23.16 10.62 2.48
N ASN A 96 -22.38 9.67 1.94
CA ASN A 96 -21.43 9.99 0.85
C ASN A 96 -20.97 8.76 0.02
N PRO A 97 -21.82 8.20 -0.86
CA PRO A 97 -21.46 7.01 -1.65
C PRO A 97 -20.29 7.28 -2.61
N PHE A 98 -19.32 6.36 -2.63
CA PHE A 98 -18.20 6.36 -3.58
C PHE A 98 -18.46 5.39 -4.74
N TYR A 99 -18.16 5.82 -5.97
CA TYR A 99 -18.30 5.03 -7.18
C TYR A 99 -16.93 4.75 -7.81
N GLU A 100 -16.73 3.53 -8.30
CA GLU A 100 -15.52 3.14 -9.05
C GLU A 100 -15.70 3.48 -10.54
N VAL A 101 -14.87 4.38 -11.04
CA VAL A 101 -14.80 4.76 -12.46
C VAL A 101 -13.47 4.30 -13.04
N THR A 102 -13.48 3.75 -14.25
CA THR A 102 -12.24 3.44 -14.98
C THR A 102 -11.93 4.53 -15.99
N CYS A 103 -10.72 5.09 -15.95
CA CYS A 103 -10.28 6.05 -16.95
C CYS A 103 -9.98 5.35 -18.28
N ASP A 104 -10.63 5.75 -19.38
CA ASP A 104 -10.43 5.16 -20.71
C ASP A 104 -9.02 5.39 -21.28
N SER A 105 -8.37 6.49 -20.91
CA SER A 105 -7.07 6.87 -21.44
C SER A 105 -5.90 6.09 -20.83
N CYS A 106 -6.00 5.68 -19.56
CA CYS A 106 -4.90 4.98 -18.87
C CYS A 106 -5.30 3.64 -18.22
N GLY A 107 -6.59 3.31 -18.20
CA GLY A 107 -7.12 2.08 -17.61
C GLY A 107 -7.10 2.04 -16.08
N GLN A 108 -6.80 3.15 -15.41
CA GLN A 108 -6.78 3.20 -13.95
C GLN A 108 -8.21 3.30 -13.39
N LYS A 109 -8.47 2.48 -12.36
CA LYS A 109 -9.67 2.54 -11.53
C LYS A 109 -9.53 3.65 -10.48
N LEU A 110 -10.54 4.49 -10.39
CA LEU A 110 -10.63 5.68 -9.54
C LEU A 110 -11.88 5.57 -8.69
N ASN A 111 -11.78 5.87 -7.40
CA ASN A 111 -12.95 6.00 -6.53
C ASN A 111 -13.31 7.48 -6.44
N VAL A 112 -14.54 7.82 -6.80
CA VAL A 112 -15.04 9.20 -6.88
C VAL A 112 -16.31 9.31 -6.06
N SER A 113 -16.45 10.36 -5.24
CA SER A 113 -17.67 10.62 -4.46
C SER A 113 -18.79 11.15 -5.36
N GLU A 114 -20.04 11.01 -4.93
CA GLU A 114 -21.22 11.47 -5.67
C GLU A 114 -21.15 12.95 -6.07
N ASP A 115 -20.74 13.82 -5.14
CA ASP A 115 -20.61 15.27 -5.40
C ASP A 115 -19.73 15.59 -6.61
N VAL A 116 -18.60 14.90 -6.75
CA VAL A 116 -17.63 15.13 -7.84
C VAL A 116 -18.13 14.54 -9.16
N LEU A 117 -18.91 13.46 -9.11
CA LEU A 117 -19.57 12.93 -10.31
C LEU A 117 -20.67 13.86 -10.81
N LEU A 118 -21.45 14.44 -9.91
CA LEU A 118 -22.53 15.37 -10.24
C LEU A 118 -22.02 16.71 -10.82
N GLU A 119 -20.76 17.08 -10.55
CA GLU A 119 -20.11 18.21 -11.22
C GLU A 119 -19.91 17.96 -12.73
N GLY A 120 -19.91 16.69 -13.16
CA GLY A 120 -19.93 16.28 -14.56
C GLY A 120 -18.56 16.19 -15.24
N GLU A 121 -17.48 16.67 -14.60
CA GLU A 121 -16.11 16.61 -15.14
C GLU A 121 -15.09 16.36 -14.02
N ILE A 122 -14.14 15.44 -14.23
CA ILE A 122 -13.02 15.19 -13.31
C ILE A 122 -11.70 14.94 -14.05
N GLU A 123 -10.59 15.48 -13.53
CA GLU A 123 -9.25 15.19 -14.04
C GLU A 123 -8.73 13.85 -13.48
N CYS A 124 -8.33 12.94 -14.36
CA CYS A 124 -7.68 11.70 -13.93
C CYS A 124 -6.33 12.02 -13.24
N PRO A 125 -6.12 11.63 -11.97
CA PRO A 125 -4.87 11.93 -11.25
C PRO A 125 -3.63 11.22 -11.82
N ASN A 126 -3.82 10.21 -12.67
CA ASN A 126 -2.72 9.43 -13.24
C ASN A 126 -2.23 9.96 -14.59
N CYS A 127 -3.15 10.38 -15.47
CA CYS A 127 -2.79 10.83 -16.82
C CYS A 127 -3.15 12.30 -17.10
N GLY A 128 -3.93 12.95 -16.24
CA GLY A 128 -4.36 14.34 -16.42
C GLY A 128 -5.40 14.56 -17.52
N GLU A 129 -6.03 13.49 -18.01
CA GLU A 129 -7.14 13.59 -18.97
C GLU A 129 -8.43 13.94 -18.24
N ASN A 130 -9.25 14.81 -18.85
CA ASN A 130 -10.58 15.14 -18.35
C ASN A 130 -11.58 14.03 -18.71
N LEU A 131 -12.22 13.49 -17.69
CA LEU A 131 -13.32 12.53 -17.79
C LEU A 131 -14.63 13.32 -17.69
N GLU A 132 -15.45 13.29 -18.73
CA GLU A 132 -16.77 13.91 -18.75
C GLU A 132 -17.85 12.84 -18.48
N PHE A 133 -18.80 13.13 -17.60
CA PHE A 133 -19.93 12.26 -17.25
C PHE A 133 -21.26 12.89 -17.69
N ASP A 134 -21.98 12.20 -18.58
CA ASP A 134 -23.28 12.65 -19.08
C ASP A 134 -24.43 11.79 -18.50
N PHE A 135 -25.23 12.40 -17.64
CA PHE A 135 -26.40 11.76 -17.00
C PHE A 135 -27.73 12.04 -17.72
N SER A 136 -27.71 12.77 -18.85
CA SER A 136 -28.92 13.22 -19.56
C SER A 136 -29.83 12.08 -20.05
N ASN A 137 -29.26 10.89 -20.28
CA ASN A 137 -30.01 9.71 -20.71
C ASN A 137 -30.59 8.87 -19.54
N LEU A 138 -30.32 9.25 -18.29
CA LEU A 138 -30.74 8.48 -17.11
C LEU A 138 -32.10 8.92 -16.55
N PHE A 139 -32.51 10.17 -16.83
CA PHE A 139 -33.75 10.79 -16.31
C PHE A 139 -34.79 11.05 -17.39
N SER A 140 -34.65 10.48 -18.59
CA SER A 140 -35.69 10.56 -19.60
C SER A 140 -36.86 9.67 -19.18
N ASP A 141 -37.90 10.28 -18.62
CA ASP A 141 -39.22 9.72 -18.32
C ASP A 141 -40.00 9.30 -19.61
N GLU A 142 -39.38 8.49 -20.46
CA GLU A 142 -40.09 7.74 -21.49
C GLU A 142 -40.15 6.27 -21.03
N GLU A 143 -41.24 5.95 -20.33
CA GLU A 143 -41.74 4.57 -20.28
C GLU A 143 -41.92 4.06 -21.72
N ASP A 144 -41.50 2.80 -21.94
CA ASP A 144 -41.60 1.96 -23.14
C ASP A 144 -40.39 1.97 -24.11
N ASP A 145 -39.58 0.90 -24.08
CA ASP A 145 -39.78 -0.32 -24.90
C ASP A 145 -38.45 -1.09 -25.08
N ASP A 146 -38.49 -2.40 -24.77
CA ASP A 146 -37.63 -3.49 -25.26
C ASP A 146 -36.28 -3.13 -25.92
N CYS A 147 -35.16 -3.38 -25.20
CA CYS A 147 -33.90 -3.71 -25.84
C CYS A 147 -33.22 -4.92 -25.17
N ASP A 148 -33.86 -6.08 -25.29
CA ASP A 148 -33.13 -7.33 -25.59
C ASP A 148 -32.45 -7.17 -26.96
N VAL A 149 -31.29 -6.49 -27.03
CA VAL A 149 -30.44 -6.47 -28.22
C VAL A 149 -28.98 -6.57 -27.81
N ASP A 150 -28.48 -7.80 -27.94
CA ASP A 150 -27.14 -8.17 -28.36
C ASP A 150 -25.96 -7.33 -27.83
N CYS A 151 -25.23 -7.99 -26.93
CA CYS A 151 -23.77 -7.95 -26.83
C CYS A 151 -23.11 -8.29 -28.18
N ALA A 152 -23.25 -7.40 -29.17
CA ALA A 152 -22.65 -7.52 -30.50
C ALA A 152 -22.36 -6.14 -31.09
N SER A 153 -21.43 -5.40 -30.48
CA SER A 153 -20.58 -4.50 -31.27
C SER A 153 -19.16 -4.50 -30.75
N CYS A 154 -18.51 -5.62 -31.04
CA CYS A 154 -17.07 -5.72 -31.13
C CYS A 154 -16.54 -4.68 -32.12
N GLY A 155 -15.73 -3.74 -31.63
CA GLY A 155 -14.86 -2.90 -32.45
C GLY A 155 -13.40 -3.23 -32.19
N GLY A 156 -12.94 -4.44 -32.50
CA GLY A 156 -11.49 -4.71 -32.58
C GLY A 156 -10.98 -6.06 -32.07
N CYS A 157 -11.53 -7.19 -32.52
CA CYS A 157 -10.77 -8.44 -32.55
C CYS A 157 -10.41 -8.74 -34.00
N SER A 158 -9.16 -8.45 -34.38
CA SER A 158 -8.62 -8.78 -35.68
C SER A 158 -8.30 -10.28 -35.74
N ASP A 159 -9.15 -11.04 -36.44
CA ASP A 159 -8.76 -12.33 -36.99
C ASP A 159 -7.79 -12.11 -38.17
N THR A 160 -6.61 -12.73 -38.10
CA THR A 160 -5.79 -13.03 -39.27
C THR A 160 -5.48 -14.52 -39.22
N GLU A 161 -6.28 -15.30 -39.94
CA GLU A 161 -5.87 -16.62 -40.45
C GLU A 161 -6.04 -16.63 -41.97
N GLU A 162 -4.93 -16.50 -42.68
CA GLU A 162 -4.51 -17.36 -43.80
C GLU A 162 -2.98 -17.35 -43.92
#